data_AF-A0A1G5TPC0-F1
#
_entry.id   AF-A0A1G5TPC0-F1
#
_cell.length_a   1.000
_cell.length_b   1.000
_cell.length_c   1.000
_cell.angle_alpha   90.00
_cell.angle_beta   90.00
_cell.angle_gamma   90.00
#
_symmetry.space_group_name_H-M   'P 1'
#
loop_
_entity.id
_entity.type
_entity.pdbx_description
1 polymer ?
#
loop_
_entity_poly.entity_id
_entity_poly.type
_entity_poly.pdbx_seq_one_letter_code
_entity_poly.pdbx_strand_id
1 'polypeptide(L)'
;MASTGKTKKRTTLAYARNLLATPLAGVATILYVMWQLVVEQQLFLHTFLIERIGKRGVAKLPLGYGNVLALKSIMLCQHLSHNPDLLRDVRRRREQRILRRLQNYGVPRKQVLAISEYGPGEIDPHRFYREHVKRSIPCVLRGFVENASEDWTLTRLAERFPNTVVQALDKGTKKMVNTSLRRIAEDRRRNFIPQQLLLDQNPTFYEYFGIPRSHGYFPVMGRPSKPVLSFLILGLGAGLNANYHCEEGPNWYLAVSGSKHWTLIESEYSWLLYPAARGNGMRRFAEFNADENGEPSDRDAYALTEYAPRYEFDLHPGDVLFFPAWMWHKTINLDEEGLGITCRYTAPTEVSNRYFRGLQLLSGGFWKSCIEVISCSIRGNIADLAADTAHNEQETTLY
;
A
#
# COMPACT_ATOMS: atom_id res chain seq x y z
N MET A 1 1.35 18.03 -47.16
CA MET A 1 2.01 16.70 -47.15
C MET A 1 3.25 16.58 -46.23
N ALA A 2 3.72 17.64 -45.56
CA ALA A 2 4.89 17.56 -44.65
C ALA A 2 4.59 17.14 -43.18
N SER A 3 3.31 17.14 -42.76
CA SER A 3 2.87 16.81 -41.39
C SER A 3 2.89 15.30 -41.11
N THR A 4 2.52 14.47 -42.09
CA THR A 4 2.40 13.00 -41.96
C THR A 4 3.76 12.30 -41.82
N GLY A 5 4.84 12.85 -42.38
CA GLY A 5 6.20 12.28 -42.28
C GLY A 5 6.87 12.45 -40.92
N LYS A 6 6.62 13.57 -40.21
CA LYS A 6 7.14 13.80 -38.86
C LYS A 6 6.47 12.89 -37.83
N THR A 7 5.17 12.65 -37.96
CA THR A 7 4.41 11.76 -37.06
C THR A 7 4.84 10.30 -37.23
N LYS A 8 5.06 9.84 -38.47
CA LYS A 8 5.55 8.47 -38.78
C LYS A 8 6.97 8.20 -38.28
N LYS A 9 7.87 9.19 -38.34
CA LYS A 9 9.23 9.11 -37.76
C LYS A 9 9.22 9.12 -36.23
N ARG A 10 8.32 9.89 -35.60
CA ARG A 10 8.15 9.92 -34.13
C ARG A 10 7.63 8.57 -33.60
N THR A 11 6.70 7.92 -34.30
CA THR A 11 6.17 6.61 -33.90
C THR A 11 7.16 5.47 -34.11
N THR A 12 7.95 5.48 -35.19
CA THR A 12 9.02 4.48 -35.39
C THR A 12 10.18 4.64 -34.39
N LEU A 13 10.56 5.87 -34.03
CA LEU A 13 11.58 6.12 -33.01
C LEU A 13 11.09 5.71 -31.60
N ALA A 14 9.81 5.96 -31.28
CA ALA A 14 9.19 5.49 -30.04
C ALA A 14 9.10 3.96 -29.98
N TYR A 15 8.76 3.32 -31.10
CA TYR A 15 8.70 1.86 -31.22
C TYR A 15 10.08 1.21 -31.07
N ALA A 16 11.11 1.73 -31.74
CA ALA A 16 12.49 1.25 -31.60
C ALA A 16 13.07 1.49 -30.19
N ARG A 17 12.71 2.62 -29.55
CA ARG A 17 13.08 2.91 -28.16
C ARG A 17 12.42 1.95 -27.18
N ASN A 18 11.17 1.55 -27.41
CA ASN A 18 10.47 0.55 -26.62
C ASN A 18 11.03 -0.87 -26.82
N LEU A 19 11.44 -1.24 -28.04
CA LEU A 19 12.05 -2.54 -28.36
C LEU A 19 13.37 -2.80 -27.62
N LEU A 20 14.16 -1.76 -27.37
CA LEU A 20 15.42 -1.86 -26.59
C LEU A 20 15.21 -1.59 -25.08
N ALA A 21 14.19 -0.82 -24.70
CA ALA A 21 13.92 -0.48 -23.31
C ALA A 21 13.52 -1.71 -22.48
N THR A 22 12.70 -2.61 -23.02
CA THR A 22 12.23 -3.79 -22.26
C THR A 22 13.35 -4.80 -21.96
N PRO A 23 14.22 -5.20 -22.93
CA PRO A 23 15.37 -6.05 -22.63
C PRO A 23 16.34 -5.41 -21.63
N LEU A 24 16.64 -4.12 -21.78
CA LEU A 24 17.52 -3.39 -20.86
C LEU A 24 16.91 -3.29 -19.45
N ALA A 25 15.60 -3.04 -19.36
CA ALA A 25 14.86 -3.08 -18.11
C ALA A 25 14.87 -4.47 -17.48
N GLY A 26 14.82 -5.53 -18.27
CA GLY A 26 14.99 -6.91 -17.81
C GLY A 26 16.36 -7.13 -17.16
N VAL A 27 17.45 -6.73 -17.82
CA VAL A 27 18.81 -6.84 -17.26
C VAL A 27 18.95 -6.01 -15.98
N ALA A 28 18.48 -4.76 -15.98
CA ALA A 28 18.50 -3.91 -14.79
C ALA A 28 17.68 -4.50 -13.63
N THR A 29 16.52 -5.10 -13.93
CA THR A 29 15.69 -5.81 -12.94
C THR A 29 16.43 -7.00 -12.35
N ILE A 30 17.09 -7.82 -13.18
CA ILE A 30 17.91 -8.95 -12.70
C ILE A 30 19.01 -8.45 -11.76
N LEU A 31 19.78 -7.43 -12.16
CA LEU A 31 20.85 -6.88 -11.33
C LEU A 31 20.32 -6.34 -10.00
N TYR A 32 19.19 -5.64 -10.02
CA TYR A 32 18.55 -5.12 -8.83
C TYR A 32 18.04 -6.22 -7.90
N VAL A 33 17.36 -7.24 -8.45
CA VAL A 33 16.88 -8.38 -7.65
C VAL A 33 18.04 -9.16 -7.06
N MET A 34 19.11 -9.41 -7.83
CA MET A 34 20.30 -10.08 -7.33
C MET A 34 20.98 -9.28 -6.22
N TRP A 35 21.09 -7.96 -6.38
CA TRP A 35 21.60 -7.09 -5.32
C TRP A 35 20.73 -7.16 -4.06
N GLN A 36 19.40 -7.07 -4.20
CA GLN A 36 18.46 -7.23 -3.09
C GLN A 36 18.61 -8.60 -2.41
N LEU A 37 18.71 -9.69 -3.18
CA LEU A 37 18.84 -11.03 -2.64
C LEU A 37 20.15 -11.22 -1.86
N VAL A 38 21.26 -10.73 -2.39
CA VAL A 38 22.59 -10.91 -1.79
C VAL A 38 22.81 -9.94 -0.62
N VAL A 39 22.55 -8.65 -0.83
CA VAL A 39 22.92 -7.59 0.12
C VAL A 39 21.83 -7.39 1.18
N GLU A 40 20.56 -7.25 0.76
CA GLU A 40 19.47 -6.92 1.67
C GLU A 40 18.88 -8.17 2.36
N GLN A 41 18.70 -9.25 1.60
CA GLN A 41 18.09 -10.49 2.09
C GLN A 41 19.10 -11.53 2.57
N GLN A 42 20.40 -11.35 2.29
CA GLN A 42 21.46 -12.31 2.62
C GLN A 42 21.10 -13.75 2.21
N LEU A 43 20.72 -13.90 0.93
CA LEU A 43 20.24 -15.14 0.33
C LEU A 43 19.01 -15.74 1.04
N PHE A 44 18.16 -14.88 1.59
CA PHE A 44 16.94 -15.23 2.34
C PHE A 44 17.20 -15.96 3.68
N LEU A 45 18.43 -16.42 3.95
CA LEU A 45 18.79 -17.16 5.15
C LEU A 45 18.60 -16.32 6.41
N HIS A 46 19.13 -15.10 6.42
CA HIS A 46 19.01 -14.18 7.55
C HIS A 46 17.55 -13.81 7.79
N THR A 47 16.80 -13.54 6.72
CA THR A 47 15.37 -13.20 6.78
C THR A 47 14.51 -14.36 7.30
N PHE A 48 14.86 -15.59 6.96
CA PHE A 48 14.11 -16.77 7.37
C PHE A 48 14.42 -17.22 8.80
N LEU A 49 15.71 -17.28 9.15
CA LEU A 49 16.20 -17.83 10.42
C LEU A 49 16.17 -16.85 11.59
N ILE A 50 15.91 -15.57 11.36
CA ILE A 50 15.76 -14.60 12.45
C ILE A 50 14.30 -14.50 12.86
N GLU A 51 14.02 -14.50 14.16
CA GLU A 51 12.64 -14.38 14.65
C GLU A 51 12.01 -13.03 14.25
N ARG A 52 12.76 -11.94 14.41
CA ARG A 52 12.31 -10.59 14.08
C ARG A 52 11.95 -10.49 12.60
N ILE A 53 10.81 -9.90 12.31
CA ILE A 53 10.37 -9.58 10.93
C ILE A 53 10.47 -8.07 10.68
N GLY A 54 10.25 -7.29 11.73
CA GLY A 54 10.25 -5.85 11.84
C GLY A 54 11.64 -5.19 11.79
N LYS A 55 11.63 -3.86 11.74
CA LYS A 55 12.80 -3.03 12.02
C LYS A 55 13.27 -3.12 13.48
N ARG A 56 14.46 -2.62 13.80
CA ARG A 56 14.92 -2.50 15.20
C ARG A 56 14.19 -1.36 15.92
N GLY A 57 14.13 -1.42 17.25
CA GLY A 57 13.46 -0.40 18.08
C GLY A 57 11.96 -0.62 18.31
N VAL A 58 11.30 -1.52 17.55
CA VAL A 58 9.95 -1.99 17.86
C VAL A 58 10.03 -3.12 18.90
N ALA A 59 9.20 -3.03 19.95
CA ALA A 59 9.14 -4.03 21.00
C ALA A 59 8.80 -5.40 20.43
N LYS A 60 9.52 -6.43 20.89
CA LYS A 60 9.29 -7.80 20.44
C LYS A 60 8.34 -8.50 21.41
N LEU A 61 7.28 -9.09 20.88
CA LEU A 61 6.37 -9.91 21.67
C LEU A 61 6.90 -11.34 21.78
N PRO A 62 6.58 -12.06 22.87
CA PRO A 62 7.08 -13.41 23.11
C PRO A 62 6.37 -14.46 22.24
N LEU A 63 6.38 -14.32 20.91
CA LEU A 63 5.74 -15.28 19.98
C LEU A 63 6.42 -16.65 20.01
N GLY A 64 7.73 -16.66 20.27
CA GLY A 64 8.55 -17.86 20.39
C GLY A 64 9.16 -18.25 19.06
N TYR A 65 10.49 -18.33 19.02
CA TYR A 65 11.28 -18.60 17.82
C TYR A 65 10.76 -19.76 16.96
N GLY A 66 10.52 -20.92 17.58
CA GLY A 66 10.03 -22.10 16.85
C GLY A 66 8.61 -21.94 16.25
N ASN A 67 7.77 -21.09 16.84
CA ASN A 67 6.45 -20.79 16.26
C ASN A 67 6.60 -19.86 15.06
N VAL A 68 7.41 -18.80 15.19
CA VAL A 68 7.66 -17.85 14.09
C VAL A 68 8.34 -18.54 12.92
N LEU A 69 9.34 -19.39 13.17
CA LEU A 69 10.01 -20.17 12.13
C LEU A 69 9.01 -21.10 11.42
N ALA A 70 8.12 -21.77 12.16
CA ALA A 70 7.08 -22.60 11.57
C ALA A 70 6.11 -21.79 10.70
N LEU A 71 5.67 -20.60 11.15
CA LEU A 71 4.80 -19.73 10.36
C LEU A 71 5.48 -19.23 9.08
N LYS A 72 6.78 -18.89 9.14
CA LYS A 72 7.59 -18.58 7.96
C LYS A 72 7.70 -19.76 7.00
N SER A 73 7.92 -20.97 7.50
CA SER A 73 7.95 -22.17 6.63
C SER A 73 6.61 -22.39 5.94
N ILE A 74 5.52 -22.32 6.70
CA ILE A 74 4.17 -22.52 6.17
C ILE A 74 3.85 -21.47 5.10
N MET A 75 4.07 -20.18 5.40
CA MET A 75 3.78 -19.11 4.46
C MET A 75 4.64 -19.18 3.20
N LEU A 76 5.90 -19.61 3.31
CA LEU A 76 6.76 -19.85 2.16
C LEU A 76 6.20 -20.99 1.29
N CYS A 77 5.81 -22.11 1.88
CA CYS A 77 5.20 -23.22 1.16
C CYS A 77 3.89 -22.80 0.47
N GLN A 78 3.03 -22.04 1.17
CA GLN A 78 1.79 -21.51 0.60
C GLN A 78 2.09 -20.57 -0.58
N HIS A 79 3.10 -19.71 -0.45
CA HIS A 79 3.48 -18.76 -1.48
C HIS A 79 4.03 -19.47 -2.73
N LEU A 80 4.93 -20.45 -2.56
CA LEU A 80 5.53 -21.20 -3.67
C LEU A 80 4.56 -22.17 -4.35
N SER A 81 3.59 -22.71 -3.61
CA SER A 81 2.56 -23.61 -4.16
C SER A 81 1.36 -22.89 -4.75
N HIS A 82 1.28 -21.56 -4.59
CA HIS A 82 0.07 -20.78 -4.88
C HIS A 82 -1.20 -21.31 -4.19
N ASN A 83 -1.05 -22.03 -3.08
CA ASN A 83 -2.14 -22.60 -2.30
C ASN A 83 -2.16 -22.00 -0.89
N PRO A 84 -3.03 -21.00 -0.62
CA PRO A 84 -3.10 -20.35 0.68
C PRO A 84 -3.63 -21.27 1.80
N ASP A 85 -4.31 -22.36 1.47
CA ASP A 85 -4.83 -23.33 2.44
C ASP A 85 -3.84 -24.46 2.76
N LEU A 86 -2.69 -24.51 2.06
CA LEU A 86 -1.65 -25.48 2.33
C LEU A 86 -1.19 -25.35 3.80
N LEU A 87 -1.19 -26.46 4.53
CA LEU A 87 -0.81 -26.55 5.95
C LEU A 87 -1.65 -25.70 6.91
N ARG A 88 -2.89 -25.33 6.54
CA ARG A 88 -3.79 -24.50 7.37
C ARG A 88 -3.98 -25.01 8.79
N ASP A 89 -4.18 -26.32 8.98
CA ASP A 89 -4.34 -26.90 10.33
C ASP A 89 -3.06 -26.85 11.17
N VAL A 90 -1.90 -26.91 10.51
CA VAL A 90 -0.61 -26.74 11.19
C VAL A 90 -0.46 -25.28 11.62
N ARG A 91 -0.80 -24.33 10.73
CA ARG A 91 -0.79 -22.89 11.00
C ARG A 91 -1.68 -22.53 12.19
N ARG A 92 -2.95 -22.97 12.18
CA ARG A 92 -3.90 -22.74 13.30
C ARG A 92 -3.37 -23.25 14.63
N ARG A 93 -2.77 -24.45 14.65
CA ARG A 93 -2.14 -25.00 15.87
C ARG A 93 -0.97 -24.14 16.38
N ARG A 94 -0.20 -23.50 15.48
CA ARG A 94 0.88 -22.58 15.85
C ARG A 94 0.34 -21.26 16.39
N GLU A 95 -0.67 -20.69 15.75
CA GLU A 95 -1.35 -19.47 16.21
C GLU A 95 -1.95 -19.67 17.62
N GLN A 96 -2.58 -20.81 17.88
CA GLN A 96 -3.09 -21.15 19.22
C GLN A 96 -1.99 -21.35 20.27
N ARG A 97 -0.80 -21.81 19.88
CA ARG A 97 0.37 -21.85 20.78
C ARG A 97 0.89 -20.45 21.08
N ILE A 98 0.91 -19.55 20.09
CA ILE A 98 1.27 -18.15 20.29
C ILE A 98 0.27 -17.49 21.24
N LEU A 99 -1.03 -17.69 21.04
CA LEU A 99 -2.08 -17.11 21.88
C LEU A 99 -1.89 -17.48 23.35
N ARG A 100 -1.75 -18.77 23.65
CA ARG A 100 -1.47 -19.26 25.02
C ARG A 100 -0.18 -18.67 25.59
N ARG A 101 0.84 -18.48 24.76
CA ARG A 101 2.10 -17.88 25.20
C ARG A 101 1.91 -16.41 25.56
N LEU A 102 1.25 -15.62 24.73
CA LEU A 102 0.94 -14.21 25.03
C LEU A 102 0.14 -14.08 26.32
N GLN A 103 -0.86 -14.95 26.53
CA GLN A 103 -1.63 -15.02 27.77
C GLN A 103 -0.76 -15.34 28.99
N ASN A 104 0.08 -16.38 28.91
CA ASN A 104 0.97 -16.78 30.01
C ASN A 104 1.99 -15.71 30.40
N TYR A 105 2.42 -14.89 29.44
CA TYR A 105 3.34 -13.77 29.67
C TYR A 105 2.62 -12.48 30.09
N GLY A 106 1.29 -12.48 30.20
CA GLY A 106 0.51 -11.31 30.59
C GLY A 106 0.62 -10.14 29.61
N VAL A 107 0.78 -10.42 28.31
CA VAL A 107 0.91 -9.37 27.29
C VAL A 107 -0.39 -8.55 27.22
N PRO A 108 -0.34 -7.21 27.28
CA PRO A 108 -1.52 -6.37 27.19
C PRO A 108 -2.28 -6.56 25.88
N ARG A 109 -3.62 -6.51 25.97
CA ARG A 109 -4.52 -6.47 24.80
C ARG A 109 -4.89 -5.02 24.48
N LYS A 110 -5.20 -4.75 23.21
CA LYS A 110 -5.71 -3.48 22.67
C LYS A 110 -4.85 -2.28 23.06
N GLN A 111 -3.53 -2.47 22.99
CA GLN A 111 -2.59 -1.41 23.31
C GLN A 111 -2.61 -0.35 22.19
N VAL A 112 -3.04 0.86 22.55
CA VAL A 112 -2.93 2.04 21.68
C VAL A 112 -1.62 2.77 21.96
N LEU A 113 -0.88 3.08 20.90
CA LEU A 113 0.38 3.80 20.91
C LEU A 113 0.15 5.24 20.46
N ALA A 114 0.91 6.17 21.05
CA ALA A 114 0.93 7.55 20.59
C ALA A 114 1.68 7.66 19.25
N ILE A 115 1.09 8.38 18.29
CA ILE A 115 1.76 8.76 17.04
C ILE A 115 2.31 10.18 17.17
N SER A 116 3.47 10.46 16.56
CA SER A 116 3.97 11.83 16.48
C SER A 116 3.12 12.65 15.52
N GLU A 117 2.70 13.82 15.98
CA GLU A 117 1.94 14.78 15.18
C GLU A 117 2.68 16.11 15.11
N TYR A 118 2.59 16.78 13.97
CA TYR A 118 3.22 18.07 13.72
C TYR A 118 2.21 19.01 13.06
N GLY A 119 2.03 20.20 13.60
CA GLY A 119 1.30 21.28 12.95
C GLY A 119 2.08 21.92 11.81
N PRO A 120 1.47 22.91 11.11
CA PRO A 120 2.13 23.64 10.04
C PRO A 120 3.44 24.28 10.50
N GLY A 121 4.54 24.00 9.79
CA GLY A 121 5.85 24.57 10.06
C GLY A 121 6.64 23.94 11.22
N GLU A 122 6.07 23.00 11.98
CA GLU A 122 6.76 22.37 13.12
C GLU A 122 7.85 21.37 12.71
N ILE A 123 7.79 20.87 11.46
CA ILE A 123 8.79 19.98 10.90
C ILE A 123 9.13 20.33 9.45
N ASP A 124 10.41 20.61 9.21
CA ASP A 124 10.94 20.83 7.86
C ASP A 124 11.24 19.50 7.13
N PRO A 125 11.36 19.50 5.78
CA PRO A 125 11.60 18.28 5.02
C PRO A 125 12.88 17.51 5.38
N HIS A 126 13.96 18.19 5.76
CA HIS A 126 15.22 17.52 6.13
C HIS A 126 15.08 16.82 7.47
N ARG A 127 14.46 17.48 8.44
CA ARG A 127 14.16 16.89 9.76
C ARG A 127 13.21 15.71 9.62
N PHE A 128 12.11 15.86 8.87
CA PHE A 128 11.17 14.78 8.56
C PHE A 128 11.88 13.57 7.95
N TYR A 129 12.71 13.79 6.92
CA TYR A 129 13.41 12.70 6.26
C TYR A 129 14.33 11.93 7.22
N ARG A 130 15.08 12.65 8.06
CA ARG A 130 16.00 12.04 9.04
C ARG A 130 15.25 11.29 10.14
N GLU A 131 14.19 11.88 10.69
CA GLU A 131 13.49 11.38 11.89
C GLU A 131 12.44 10.32 11.55
N HIS A 132 11.77 10.43 10.40
CA HIS A 132 10.66 9.57 10.00
C HIS A 132 11.00 8.65 8.84
N VAL A 133 11.46 9.19 7.70
CA VAL A 133 11.67 8.37 6.49
C VAL A 133 12.82 7.38 6.68
N LYS A 134 14.02 7.83 7.09
CA LYS A 134 15.19 6.94 7.25
C LYS A 134 14.99 5.89 8.34
N ARG A 135 14.23 6.22 9.39
CA ARG A 135 13.98 5.36 10.56
C ARG A 135 12.67 4.58 10.46
N SER A 136 11.96 4.76 9.34
CA SER A 136 10.66 4.15 9.07
C SER A 136 9.63 4.38 10.19
N ILE A 137 9.56 5.58 10.79
CA ILE A 137 8.67 5.92 11.90
C ILE A 137 7.45 6.69 11.35
N PRO A 138 6.21 6.23 11.54
CA PRO A 138 5.04 6.95 11.05
C PRO A 138 4.83 8.27 11.80
N CYS A 139 4.17 9.22 11.14
CA CYS A 139 3.74 10.47 11.76
C CYS A 139 2.60 11.14 10.99
N VAL A 140 1.89 12.05 11.65
CA VAL A 140 0.86 12.89 11.04
C VAL A 140 1.36 14.33 10.95
N LEU A 141 1.15 14.95 9.80
CA LEU A 141 1.31 16.39 9.59
C LEU A 141 -0.08 17.01 9.52
N ARG A 142 -0.49 17.68 10.60
CA ARG A 142 -1.80 18.31 10.76
C ARG A 142 -1.86 19.58 9.94
N GLY A 143 -2.94 19.76 9.17
CA GLY A 143 -3.15 20.95 8.35
C GLY A 143 -2.04 21.22 7.33
N PHE A 144 -1.39 20.16 6.82
CA PHE A 144 -0.28 20.27 5.87
C PHE A 144 -0.67 21.03 4.59
N VAL A 145 -1.90 20.84 4.13
CA VAL A 145 -2.51 21.68 3.10
C VAL A 145 -3.50 22.62 3.76
N GLU A 146 -3.05 23.85 4.03
CA GLU A 146 -3.92 24.94 4.48
C GLU A 146 -5.08 25.13 3.48
N ASN A 147 -6.31 25.11 3.99
CA ASN A 147 -7.53 25.22 3.19
C ASN A 147 -7.60 24.20 2.04
N ALA A 148 -7.55 22.90 2.37
CA ALA A 148 -7.96 21.85 1.44
C ALA A 148 -9.26 22.31 0.75
N SER A 149 -9.18 22.47 -0.58
CA SER A 149 -10.19 23.24 -1.29
C SER A 149 -11.57 22.64 -1.05
N GLU A 150 -12.58 23.49 -0.78
CA GLU A 150 -13.99 23.04 -0.77
C GLU A 150 -14.40 22.38 -2.11
N ASP A 151 -13.62 22.63 -3.17
CA ASP A 151 -13.76 21.99 -4.48
C ASP A 151 -13.22 20.56 -4.55
N TRP A 152 -12.57 20.05 -3.51
CA TRP A 152 -11.98 18.71 -3.51
C TRP A 152 -12.97 17.60 -3.14
N THR A 153 -14.23 17.75 -3.56
CA THR A 153 -15.29 16.74 -3.41
C THR A 153 -15.49 15.96 -4.69
N LEU A 154 -16.03 14.75 -4.62
CA LEU A 154 -16.31 13.93 -5.80
C LEU A 154 -17.21 14.68 -6.80
N THR A 155 -18.23 15.37 -6.30
CA THR A 155 -19.15 16.15 -7.13
C THR A 155 -18.41 17.20 -7.96
N ARG A 156 -17.57 18.01 -7.32
CA ARG A 156 -16.80 19.08 -7.99
C ARG A 156 -15.74 18.53 -8.93
N LEU A 157 -15.08 17.45 -8.55
CA LEU A 157 -14.14 16.73 -9.42
C LEU A 157 -14.84 16.15 -10.66
N ALA A 158 -16.05 15.60 -10.51
CA ALA A 158 -16.84 15.06 -11.61
C ALA A 158 -17.42 16.16 -12.53
N GLU A 159 -17.77 17.33 -11.99
CA GLU A 159 -18.16 18.50 -12.79
C GLU A 159 -16.99 19.01 -13.63
N ARG A 160 -15.81 19.15 -13.01
CA ARG A 160 -14.62 19.73 -13.66
C ARG A 160 -13.92 18.76 -14.61
N PHE A 161 -13.92 17.47 -14.28
CA PHE A 161 -13.16 16.45 -15.01
C PHE A 161 -14.01 15.20 -15.33
N PRO A 162 -15.18 15.36 -15.99
CA PRO A 162 -16.22 14.33 -16.08
C PRO A 162 -15.76 13.03 -16.75
N ASN A 163 -14.83 13.13 -17.71
CA ASN A 163 -14.39 12.02 -18.54
C ASN A 163 -13.13 11.33 -17.98
N THR A 164 -12.64 11.73 -16.80
CA THR A 164 -11.45 11.10 -16.23
C THR A 164 -11.76 9.66 -15.84
N VAL A 165 -10.87 8.75 -16.24
CA VAL A 165 -11.03 7.32 -16.02
C VAL A 165 -10.74 6.97 -14.55
N VAL A 166 -11.63 6.18 -13.97
CA VAL A 166 -11.58 5.67 -12.61
C VAL A 166 -11.72 4.16 -12.66
N GLN A 167 -10.94 3.44 -11.85
CA GLN A 167 -11.13 2.02 -11.59
C GLN A 167 -12.20 1.83 -10.50
N ALA A 168 -13.19 0.98 -10.77
CA ALA A 168 -14.24 0.64 -9.82
C ALA A 168 -14.59 -0.85 -9.87
N LEU A 169 -15.00 -1.41 -8.75
CA LEU A 169 -15.60 -2.74 -8.69
C LEU A 169 -17.07 -2.65 -9.09
N ASP A 170 -17.47 -3.39 -10.10
CA ASP A 170 -18.88 -3.59 -10.44
C ASP A 170 -19.49 -4.64 -9.50
N LYS A 171 -20.51 -4.27 -8.73
CA LYS A 171 -21.12 -5.14 -7.71
C LYS A 171 -21.86 -6.34 -8.31
N GLY A 172 -22.41 -6.21 -9.51
CA GLY A 172 -23.18 -7.25 -10.18
C GLY A 172 -22.27 -8.32 -10.78
N THR A 173 -21.20 -7.90 -11.45
CA THR A 173 -20.24 -8.81 -12.09
C THR A 173 -19.10 -9.25 -11.17
N LYS A 174 -18.89 -8.53 -10.05
CA LYS A 174 -17.74 -8.71 -9.13
C LYS A 174 -16.38 -8.53 -9.83
N LYS A 175 -16.35 -7.76 -10.91
CA LYS A 175 -15.14 -7.47 -11.67
C LYS A 175 -14.76 -6.01 -11.56
N MET A 176 -13.47 -5.77 -11.63
CA MET A 176 -12.93 -4.43 -11.74
C MET A 176 -13.14 -3.93 -13.17
N VAL A 177 -13.69 -2.72 -13.28
CA VAL A 177 -14.02 -2.06 -14.54
C VAL A 177 -13.48 -0.64 -14.54
N ASN A 178 -13.22 -0.13 -15.74
CA ASN A 178 -12.93 1.28 -15.94
C ASN A 178 -14.20 2.03 -16.30
N THR A 179 -14.40 3.17 -15.66
CA THR A 179 -15.54 4.05 -15.92
C THR A 179 -15.13 5.51 -15.72
N SER A 180 -16.04 6.46 -15.87
CA SER A 180 -15.74 7.88 -15.73
C SER A 180 -16.08 8.43 -14.35
N LEU A 181 -15.40 9.49 -13.91
CA LEU A 181 -15.74 10.23 -12.68
C LEU A 181 -17.22 10.64 -12.65
N ARG A 182 -17.76 11.11 -13.77
CA ARG A 182 -19.18 11.45 -13.90
C ARG A 182 -20.07 10.26 -13.52
N ARG A 183 -19.80 9.09 -14.09
CA ARG A 183 -20.61 7.89 -13.84
C ARG A 183 -20.50 7.41 -12.39
N ILE A 184 -19.34 7.55 -11.76
CA ILE A 184 -19.16 7.27 -10.32
C ILE A 184 -20.00 8.23 -9.47
N ALA A 185 -19.96 9.53 -9.76
CA ALA A 185 -20.72 10.54 -9.04
C ALA A 185 -22.25 10.36 -9.19
N GLU A 186 -22.72 9.99 -10.37
CA GLU A 186 -24.14 9.71 -10.65
C GLU A 186 -24.62 8.39 -9.99
N ASP A 187 -23.77 7.35 -9.96
CA ASP A 187 -24.13 6.04 -9.40
C ASP A 187 -24.32 6.06 -7.88
N ARG A 188 -23.62 6.96 -7.16
CA ARG A 188 -23.69 7.09 -5.69
C ARG A 188 -23.54 5.74 -4.97
N ARG A 189 -22.56 4.93 -5.42
CA ARG A 189 -22.24 3.59 -4.91
C ARG A 189 -23.38 2.56 -5.06
N ARG A 190 -24.37 2.77 -5.93
CA ARG A 190 -25.44 1.79 -6.15
C ARG A 190 -24.89 0.53 -6.82
N ASN A 191 -24.22 0.68 -7.96
CA ASN A 191 -23.69 -0.43 -8.75
C ASN A 191 -22.17 -0.53 -8.69
N PHE A 192 -21.47 0.57 -8.42
CA PHE A 192 -20.01 0.63 -8.40
C PHE A 192 -19.47 0.86 -7.00
N ILE A 193 -18.35 0.21 -6.67
CA ILE A 193 -17.50 0.59 -5.54
C ILE A 193 -16.23 1.19 -6.14
N PRO A 194 -16.11 2.52 -6.22
CA PRO A 194 -14.92 3.14 -6.77
C PRO A 194 -13.70 2.77 -5.91
N GLN A 195 -12.56 2.59 -6.56
CA GLN A 195 -11.32 2.18 -5.90
C GLN A 195 -10.31 3.32 -5.98
N GLN A 196 -9.85 3.60 -7.20
CA GLN A 196 -8.75 4.52 -7.41
C GLN A 196 -8.74 5.14 -8.81
N LEU A 197 -8.09 6.29 -8.91
CA LEU A 197 -7.74 6.98 -10.14
C LEU A 197 -6.23 7.21 -10.15
N LEU A 198 -5.54 6.81 -11.22
CA LEU A 198 -4.10 7.02 -11.34
C LEU A 198 -3.82 8.47 -11.74
N LEU A 199 -3.18 9.23 -10.85
CA LEU A 199 -2.91 10.65 -11.03
C LEU A 199 -1.71 10.90 -11.95
N ASP A 200 -0.75 9.97 -12.02
CA ASP A 200 0.47 10.14 -12.83
C ASP A 200 0.19 10.21 -14.34
N GLN A 201 -0.98 9.74 -14.78
CA GLN A 201 -1.42 9.82 -16.17
C GLN A 201 -2.25 11.07 -16.47
N ASN A 202 -2.49 11.92 -15.47
CA ASN A 202 -3.23 13.15 -15.61
C ASN A 202 -2.46 14.34 -14.99
N PRO A 203 -1.60 15.02 -15.77
CA PRO A 203 -0.80 16.15 -15.29
C PRO A 203 -1.62 17.24 -14.62
N THR A 204 -2.84 17.49 -15.11
CA THR A 204 -3.74 18.47 -14.52
C THR A 204 -4.10 18.11 -13.09
N PHE A 205 -4.39 16.84 -12.80
CA PHE A 205 -4.65 16.37 -11.43
C PHE A 205 -3.40 16.39 -10.55
N TYR A 206 -2.25 16.04 -11.12
CA TYR A 206 -0.96 16.07 -10.43
C TYR A 206 -0.64 17.46 -9.88
N GLU A 207 -0.89 18.50 -10.68
CA GLU A 207 -0.74 19.89 -10.28
C GLU A 207 -1.89 20.36 -9.38
N TYR A 208 -3.13 20.00 -9.71
CA TYR A 208 -4.34 20.44 -8.98
C TYR A 208 -4.32 20.04 -7.51
N PHE A 209 -3.84 18.84 -7.19
CA PHE A 209 -3.71 18.36 -5.82
C PHE A 209 -2.36 18.72 -5.16
N GLY A 210 -1.49 19.44 -5.86
CA GLY A 210 -0.22 19.89 -5.29
C GLY A 210 0.73 18.76 -4.92
N ILE A 211 0.72 17.63 -5.64
CA ILE A 211 1.64 16.50 -5.41
C ILE A 211 3.12 16.95 -5.31
N PRO A 212 3.61 17.92 -6.12
CA PRO A 212 4.97 18.46 -5.97
C PRO A 212 5.38 18.92 -4.57
N ARG A 213 4.43 19.31 -3.70
CA ARG A 213 4.72 19.74 -2.32
C ARG A 213 5.41 18.65 -1.50
N SER A 214 5.15 17.38 -1.82
CA SER A 214 5.72 16.23 -1.08
C SER A 214 7.13 15.85 -1.55
N HIS A 215 7.63 16.36 -2.69
CA HIS A 215 8.92 15.91 -3.26
C HIS A 215 10.13 16.19 -2.36
N GLY A 216 10.09 17.31 -1.63
CA GLY A 216 11.16 17.70 -0.71
C GLY A 216 11.31 16.77 0.49
N TYR A 217 10.26 16.05 0.86
CA TYR A 217 10.22 15.16 2.03
C TYR A 217 10.88 13.80 1.76
N PHE A 218 11.12 13.47 0.49
CA PHE A 218 11.70 12.19 0.06
C PHE A 218 12.92 12.38 -0.85
N PRO A 219 14.03 12.97 -0.36
CA PRO A 219 15.21 13.14 -1.17
C PRO A 219 15.90 11.81 -1.52
N VAL A 220 16.35 11.68 -2.77
CA VAL A 220 17.23 10.59 -3.25
C VAL A 220 18.56 11.22 -3.66
N MET A 221 19.67 10.77 -3.05
CA MET A 221 21.00 11.36 -3.26
C MET A 221 21.01 12.89 -3.04
N GLY A 222 20.27 13.36 -2.03
CA GLY A 222 20.18 14.79 -1.68
C GLY A 222 19.30 15.63 -2.59
N ARG A 223 18.60 15.04 -3.57
CA ARG A 223 17.71 15.75 -4.49
C ARG A 223 16.25 15.37 -4.25
N PRO A 224 15.30 16.32 -4.29
CA PRO A 224 13.87 16.01 -4.24
C PRO A 224 13.52 14.92 -5.25
N SER A 225 12.69 13.95 -4.85
CA SER A 225 12.26 12.87 -5.73
C SER A 225 10.76 12.97 -6.01
N LYS A 226 10.36 12.44 -7.17
CA LYS A 226 8.94 12.28 -7.51
C LYS A 226 8.45 10.92 -7.01
N PRO A 227 7.16 10.80 -6.66
CA PRO A 227 6.58 9.50 -6.38
C PRO A 227 6.72 8.58 -7.60
N VAL A 228 6.85 7.28 -7.30
CA VAL A 228 6.81 6.23 -8.33
C VAL A 228 5.38 6.09 -8.85
N LEU A 229 4.40 6.16 -7.94
CA LEU A 229 2.97 6.03 -8.21
C LEU A 229 2.17 6.96 -7.30
N SER A 230 1.11 7.54 -7.84
CA SER A 230 0.20 8.46 -7.16
C SER A 230 -1.25 8.14 -7.53
N PHE A 231 -2.09 7.88 -6.53
CA PHE A 231 -3.49 7.53 -6.73
C PHE A 231 -4.41 8.45 -5.92
N LEU A 232 -5.55 8.82 -6.49
CA LEU A 232 -6.70 9.29 -5.71
C LEU A 232 -7.52 8.07 -5.33
N ILE A 233 -7.66 7.82 -4.04
CA ILE A 233 -8.50 6.77 -3.44
C ILE A 233 -9.90 7.36 -3.22
N LEU A 234 -10.91 6.68 -3.73
CA LEU A 234 -12.29 7.14 -3.70
C LEU A 234 -13.13 6.31 -2.71
N GLY A 235 -13.22 6.78 -1.46
CA GLY A 235 -14.14 6.19 -0.48
C GLY A 235 -15.51 6.84 -0.56
N LEU A 236 -16.56 6.06 -0.88
CA LEU A 236 -17.95 6.52 -0.81
C LEU A 236 -18.73 5.70 0.23
N GLY A 237 -19.53 6.38 1.03
CA GLY A 237 -20.24 5.85 2.18
C GLY A 237 -19.36 5.71 3.43
N ALA A 238 -20.00 5.88 4.59
CA ALA A 238 -19.38 5.63 5.88
C ALA A 238 -19.09 4.12 6.09
N GLY A 239 -18.16 3.84 7.02
CA GLY A 239 -17.77 2.49 7.40
C GLY A 239 -16.48 2.00 6.75
N LEU A 240 -16.28 0.68 6.76
CA LEU A 240 -15.02 0.06 6.32
C LEU A 240 -14.70 0.42 4.86
N ASN A 241 -13.56 1.07 4.68
CA ASN A 241 -13.04 1.46 3.37
C ASN A 241 -11.89 0.55 2.92
N ALA A 242 -11.02 0.14 3.85
CA ALA A 242 -9.95 -0.80 3.59
C ALA A 242 -9.72 -1.68 4.83
N ASN A 243 -9.78 -3.00 4.66
CA ASN A 243 -9.41 -3.96 5.72
C ASN A 243 -7.88 -4.00 5.91
N TYR A 244 -7.39 -4.62 6.97
CA TYR A 244 -5.96 -4.72 7.27
C TYR A 244 -5.16 -5.31 6.11
N HIS A 245 -4.27 -4.49 5.58
CA HIS A 245 -3.32 -4.88 4.56
C HIS A 245 -1.99 -4.14 4.73
N CYS A 246 -0.98 -4.59 4.00
CA CYS A 246 0.30 -3.91 3.89
C CYS A 246 0.96 -4.18 2.54
N GLU A 247 1.88 -3.31 2.16
CA GLU A 247 2.55 -3.36 0.87
C GLU A 247 3.93 -2.72 0.92
N GLU A 248 4.70 -2.89 -0.16
CA GLU A 248 5.96 -2.19 -0.34
C GLU A 248 5.78 -0.68 -0.64
N GLY A 249 6.77 0.11 -0.22
CA GLY A 249 6.88 1.54 -0.52
C GLY A 249 6.45 2.44 0.64
N PRO A 250 7.31 3.38 1.09
CA PRO A 250 6.90 4.46 1.97
C PRO A 250 5.74 5.25 1.35
N ASN A 251 4.71 5.48 2.16
CA ASN A 251 3.46 6.04 1.71
C ASN A 251 3.26 7.43 2.30
N TRP A 252 2.88 8.35 1.43
CA TRP A 252 2.42 9.69 1.77
C TRP A 252 0.95 9.79 1.41
N TYR A 253 0.10 9.82 2.44
CA TYR A 253 -1.34 9.90 2.30
C TYR A 253 -1.82 11.30 2.67
N LEU A 254 -2.42 12.03 1.74
CA LEU A 254 -3.11 13.30 1.98
C LEU A 254 -4.62 13.03 2.09
N ALA A 255 -5.23 13.42 3.20
CA ALA A 255 -6.68 13.47 3.32
C ALA A 255 -7.22 14.65 2.51
N VAL A 256 -8.18 14.39 1.62
CA VAL A 256 -8.64 15.36 0.62
C VAL A 256 -10.03 15.88 0.96
N SER A 257 -10.98 14.98 1.19
CA SER A 257 -12.33 15.31 1.64
C SER A 257 -12.89 14.25 2.57
N GLY A 258 -13.76 14.71 3.47
CA GLY A 258 -14.24 13.93 4.61
C GLY A 258 -13.11 13.44 5.53
N SER A 259 -13.51 12.71 6.56
CA SER A 259 -12.63 12.23 7.61
C SER A 259 -12.53 10.71 7.57
N LYS A 260 -11.35 10.20 7.89
CA LYS A 260 -11.11 8.76 8.02
C LYS A 260 -10.46 8.46 9.36
N HIS A 261 -10.96 7.43 10.01
CA HIS A 261 -10.25 6.79 11.12
C HIS A 261 -9.20 5.82 10.56
N TRP A 262 -7.97 5.98 11.02
CA TRP A 262 -6.83 5.16 10.64
C TRP A 262 -6.38 4.30 11.81
N THR A 263 -6.07 3.05 11.49
CA THR A 263 -5.33 2.19 12.41
C THR A 263 -4.06 1.72 11.73
N LEU A 264 -2.90 1.94 12.36
CA LEU A 264 -1.61 1.46 11.88
C LEU A 264 -1.02 0.45 12.87
N ILE A 265 -0.43 -0.63 12.35
CA ILE A 265 0.23 -1.67 13.14
C ILE A 265 1.62 -1.91 12.56
N GLU A 266 2.64 -1.83 13.42
CA GLU A 266 4.03 -2.06 13.03
C GLU A 266 4.21 -3.45 12.41
N SER A 267 5.06 -3.53 11.40
CA SER A 267 5.34 -4.77 10.67
C SER A 267 5.85 -5.92 11.55
N GLU A 268 6.50 -5.62 12.69
CA GLU A 268 6.94 -6.63 13.67
C GLU A 268 5.78 -7.50 14.18
N TYR A 269 4.56 -6.94 14.19
CA TYR A 269 3.37 -7.61 14.69
C TYR A 269 2.59 -8.35 13.59
N SER A 270 3.15 -8.52 12.39
CA SER A 270 2.44 -9.11 11.24
C SER A 270 1.80 -10.47 11.56
N TRP A 271 2.46 -11.33 12.34
CA TRP A 271 1.93 -12.66 12.67
C TRP A 271 0.68 -12.62 13.54
N LEU A 272 0.39 -11.49 14.19
CA LEU A 272 -0.85 -11.29 14.95
C LEU A 272 -2.04 -10.95 14.06
N LEU A 273 -1.80 -10.53 12.81
CA LEU A 273 -2.85 -10.15 11.87
C LEU A 273 -3.20 -11.27 10.87
N TYR A 274 -2.72 -12.49 11.14
CA TYR A 274 -3.03 -13.66 10.32
C TYR A 274 -2.77 -13.44 8.82
N PRO A 275 -1.53 -13.12 8.42
CA PRO A 275 -1.23 -12.77 7.04
C PRO A 275 -1.57 -13.92 6.09
N ALA A 276 -2.33 -13.61 5.04
CA ALA A 276 -2.68 -14.58 4.01
C ALA A 276 -1.65 -14.54 2.87
N ALA A 277 -1.15 -15.71 2.46
CA ALA A 277 -0.34 -15.87 1.25
C ALA A 277 -1.21 -15.84 -0.02
N ARG A 278 -2.13 -14.88 -0.10
CA ARG A 278 -3.01 -14.68 -1.26
C ARG A 278 -2.38 -13.73 -2.26
N GLY A 279 -2.81 -13.90 -3.50
CA GLY A 279 -2.45 -13.03 -4.61
C GLY A 279 -1.02 -13.10 -5.08
N ASN A 280 -0.61 -12.07 -5.81
CA ASN A 280 0.69 -12.03 -6.47
C ASN A 280 1.83 -11.50 -5.59
N GLY A 281 1.73 -11.62 -4.26
CA GLY A 281 2.82 -11.27 -3.34
C GLY A 281 3.22 -9.78 -3.27
N MET A 282 2.55 -8.88 -3.98
CA MET A 282 2.82 -7.44 -3.93
C MET A 282 2.24 -6.76 -2.69
N ARG A 283 1.16 -7.33 -2.14
CA ARG A 283 0.51 -6.92 -0.90
C ARG A 283 0.30 -8.14 -0.01
N ARG A 284 0.06 -7.90 1.27
CA ARG A 284 -0.44 -8.90 2.22
C ARG A 284 -1.72 -8.39 2.84
N PHE A 285 -2.67 -9.29 3.01
CA PHE A 285 -3.95 -9.04 3.64
C PHE A 285 -4.10 -9.91 4.87
N ALA A 286 -4.88 -9.45 5.83
CA ALA A 286 -5.36 -10.29 6.90
C ALA A 286 -6.26 -11.40 6.34
N GLU A 287 -6.23 -12.59 6.94
CA GLU A 287 -7.06 -13.73 6.51
C GLU A 287 -8.54 -13.55 6.87
N PHE A 288 -8.85 -12.70 7.86
CA PHE A 288 -10.20 -12.53 8.39
C PHE A 288 -11.05 -11.51 7.63
N ASN A 289 -12.36 -11.75 7.64
CA ASN A 289 -13.35 -10.74 7.29
C ASN A 289 -13.47 -9.74 8.43
N ALA A 290 -13.59 -8.46 8.08
CA ALA A 290 -13.72 -7.38 9.03
C ALA A 290 -15.19 -7.05 9.33
N ASP A 291 -15.48 -6.69 10.57
CA ASP A 291 -16.72 -6.03 11.00
C ASP A 291 -16.71 -4.54 10.59
N GLU A 292 -17.79 -3.83 10.94
CA GLU A 292 -17.95 -2.39 10.66
C GLU A 292 -16.86 -1.51 11.28
N ASN A 293 -16.21 -1.98 12.36
CA ASN A 293 -15.10 -1.31 13.03
C ASN A 293 -13.74 -1.75 12.47
N GLY A 294 -13.72 -2.55 11.40
CA GLY A 294 -12.50 -3.07 10.81
C GLY A 294 -11.77 -4.11 11.69
N GLU A 295 -12.45 -4.74 12.64
CA GLU A 295 -11.90 -5.82 13.49
C GLU A 295 -12.40 -7.18 12.98
N PRO A 296 -11.77 -8.32 13.35
CA PRO A 296 -12.26 -9.62 12.90
C PRO A 296 -13.72 -9.87 13.30
N SER A 297 -14.57 -10.27 12.35
CA SER A 297 -15.97 -10.62 12.64
C SER A 297 -16.07 -11.85 13.56
N ASP A 298 -15.12 -12.78 13.45
CA ASP A 298 -14.96 -13.93 14.36
C ASP A 298 -13.76 -13.70 15.29
N ARG A 299 -14.01 -13.10 16.43
CA ARG A 299 -12.95 -12.69 17.36
C ARG A 299 -12.27 -13.88 18.05
N ASP A 300 -12.96 -15.00 18.20
CA ASP A 300 -12.39 -16.19 18.84
C ASP A 300 -11.43 -16.91 17.90
N ALA A 301 -11.77 -17.00 16.60
CA ALA A 301 -10.87 -17.56 15.60
C ALA A 301 -9.61 -16.70 15.40
N TYR A 302 -9.74 -15.37 15.53
CA TYR A 302 -8.69 -14.40 15.24
C TYR A 302 -8.19 -13.63 16.47
N ALA A 303 -8.20 -14.25 17.64
CA ALA A 303 -7.89 -13.60 18.92
C ALA A 303 -6.48 -12.99 19.05
N LEU A 304 -5.52 -13.34 18.18
CA LEU A 304 -4.18 -12.74 18.20
C LEU A 304 -4.20 -11.25 17.84
N THR A 305 -5.17 -10.77 17.05
CA THR A 305 -5.25 -9.37 16.61
C THR A 305 -5.35 -8.39 17.77
N GLU A 306 -5.96 -8.83 18.88
CA GLU A 306 -6.09 -8.03 20.08
C GLU A 306 -4.76 -7.79 20.79
N TYR A 307 -3.74 -8.59 20.53
CA TYR A 307 -2.41 -8.40 21.12
C TYR A 307 -1.50 -7.54 20.26
N ALA A 308 -1.96 -7.04 19.11
CA ALA A 308 -1.17 -6.18 18.23
C ALA A 308 -1.25 -4.72 18.69
N PRO A 309 -0.14 -4.13 19.18
CA PRO A 309 -0.07 -2.70 19.47
C PRO A 309 -0.31 -1.89 18.20
N ARG A 310 -1.07 -0.81 18.33
CA ARG A 310 -1.62 -0.06 17.20
C ARG A 310 -1.59 1.44 17.46
N TYR A 311 -1.42 2.22 16.40
CA TYR A 311 -1.70 3.65 16.41
C TYR A 311 -3.13 3.84 15.90
N GLU A 312 -3.91 4.67 16.57
CA GLU A 312 -5.29 5.00 16.19
C GLU A 312 -5.44 6.52 16.20
N PHE A 313 -5.93 7.08 15.09
CA PHE A 313 -6.09 8.52 14.92
C PHE A 313 -7.02 8.81 13.75
N ASP A 314 -7.66 9.97 13.78
CA ASP A 314 -8.46 10.46 12.66
C ASP A 314 -7.62 11.37 11.78
N LEU A 315 -7.85 11.35 10.48
CA LEU A 315 -7.31 12.33 9.53
C LEU A 315 -8.47 13.15 8.98
N HIS A 316 -8.27 14.46 8.94
CA HIS A 316 -9.21 15.43 8.38
C HIS A 316 -8.66 16.05 7.09
N PRO A 317 -9.51 16.67 6.25
CA PRO A 317 -9.07 17.31 5.02
C PRO A 317 -7.88 18.25 5.24
N GLY A 318 -6.81 18.05 4.47
CA GLY A 318 -5.55 18.79 4.57
C GLY A 318 -4.48 18.13 5.43
N ASP A 319 -4.83 17.14 6.25
CA ASP A 319 -3.85 16.35 7.00
C ASP A 319 -3.07 15.40 6.09
N VAL A 320 -1.81 15.17 6.42
CA VAL A 320 -0.97 14.16 5.79
C VAL A 320 -0.58 13.10 6.80
N LEU A 321 -0.71 11.84 6.41
CA LEU A 321 -0.10 10.70 7.08
C LEU A 321 1.12 10.22 6.29
N PHE A 322 2.24 10.10 7.00
CA PHE A 322 3.37 9.29 6.55
C PHE A 322 3.38 7.96 7.28
N PHE A 323 3.52 6.86 6.53
CA PHE A 323 3.82 5.55 7.10
C PHE A 323 4.83 4.78 6.23
N PRO A 324 5.70 3.97 6.87
CA PRO A 324 6.71 3.21 6.16
C PRO A 324 6.11 2.05 5.35
N ALA A 325 6.92 1.47 4.46
CA ALA A 325 6.60 0.22 3.78
C ALA A 325 6.17 -0.86 4.80
N TRP A 326 5.40 -1.84 4.35
CA TRP A 326 4.93 -3.04 5.09
C TRP A 326 4.26 -2.80 6.44
N MET A 327 3.94 -1.56 6.79
CA MET A 327 3.13 -1.26 7.96
C MET A 327 1.69 -1.66 7.65
N TRP A 328 1.11 -2.44 8.55
CA TRP A 328 -0.27 -2.86 8.44
C TRP A 328 -1.17 -1.67 8.69
N HIS A 329 -2.19 -1.52 7.86
CA HIS A 329 -3.13 -0.43 8.01
C HIS A 329 -4.53 -0.81 7.57
N LYS A 330 -5.51 -0.16 8.21
CA LYS A 330 -6.92 -0.17 7.82
C LYS A 330 -7.48 1.24 7.88
N THR A 331 -8.57 1.46 7.16
CA THR A 331 -9.25 2.75 7.12
C THR A 331 -10.76 2.59 7.21
N ILE A 332 -11.40 3.43 8.01
CA ILE A 332 -12.84 3.55 8.15
C ILE A 332 -13.22 4.97 7.75
N ASN A 333 -14.16 5.12 6.82
CA ASN A 333 -14.73 6.43 6.50
C ASN A 333 -15.69 6.84 7.61
N LEU A 334 -15.48 8.03 8.16
CA LEU A 334 -16.37 8.61 9.17
C LEU A 334 -17.55 9.34 8.51
N ASP A 335 -17.36 9.80 7.28
CA ASP A 335 -18.34 10.53 6.48
C ASP A 335 -18.81 9.72 5.27
N GLU A 336 -19.85 10.21 4.59
CA GLU A 336 -20.36 9.65 3.33
C GLU A 336 -19.36 9.79 2.16
N GLU A 337 -18.35 10.63 2.31
CA GLU A 337 -17.25 10.77 1.38
C GLU A 337 -15.94 10.72 2.16
N GLY A 338 -14.96 9.98 1.64
CA GLY A 338 -13.62 9.90 2.20
C GLY A 338 -12.61 9.82 1.07
N LEU A 339 -12.29 10.95 0.45
CA LEU A 339 -11.28 11.00 -0.61
C LEU A 339 -9.90 11.20 0.00
N GLY A 340 -8.90 10.56 -0.58
CA GLY A 340 -7.52 10.88 -0.24
C GLY A 340 -6.52 10.46 -1.30
N ILE A 341 -5.34 11.06 -1.26
CA ILE A 341 -4.29 10.84 -2.25
C ILE A 341 -3.17 10.06 -1.60
N THR A 342 -2.82 8.92 -2.18
CA THR A 342 -1.66 8.14 -1.78
C THR A 342 -0.55 8.31 -2.82
N CYS A 343 0.62 8.75 -2.37
CA CYS A 343 1.83 8.85 -3.15
C CYS A 343 2.86 7.85 -2.61
N ARG A 344 3.35 6.96 -3.46
CA ARG A 344 4.34 5.94 -3.11
C ARG A 344 5.72 6.39 -3.56
N TYR A 345 6.67 6.42 -2.64
CA TYR A 345 8.03 6.88 -2.89
C TYR A 345 9.04 5.73 -2.94
N THR A 346 10.18 5.98 -3.60
CA THR A 346 11.39 5.18 -3.45
C THR A 346 12.41 6.00 -2.68
N ALA A 347 12.39 5.89 -1.35
CA ALA A 347 13.38 6.50 -0.49
C ALA A 347 14.23 5.42 0.19
N PRO A 348 15.52 5.67 0.48
CA PRO A 348 16.30 4.73 1.26
C PRO A 348 15.80 4.76 2.71
N THR A 349 14.89 3.84 3.01
CA THR A 349 14.27 3.64 4.33
C THR A 349 14.76 2.34 4.94
N GLU A 350 14.75 2.25 6.27
CA GLU A 350 14.97 0.96 6.93
C GLU A 350 13.87 -0.03 6.51
N VAL A 351 14.25 -1.22 6.02
CA VAL A 351 13.30 -2.26 5.63
C VAL A 351 12.51 -2.70 6.86
N SER A 352 11.22 -2.38 6.84
CA SER A 352 10.29 -2.65 7.93
C SER A 352 9.87 -4.11 7.99
N ASN A 353 9.67 -4.83 6.88
CA ASN A 353 9.38 -6.27 6.89
C ASN A 353 10.26 -7.01 5.90
N ARG A 354 11.36 -7.60 6.41
CA ARG A 354 12.30 -8.32 5.54
C ARG A 354 11.70 -9.59 4.95
N TYR A 355 10.86 -10.29 5.71
CA TYR A 355 10.30 -11.57 5.29
C TYR A 355 9.28 -11.39 4.16
N PHE A 356 8.36 -10.44 4.28
CA PHE A 356 7.43 -10.13 3.19
C PHE A 356 8.14 -9.57 1.96
N ARG A 357 9.16 -8.73 2.16
CA ARG A 357 10.02 -8.28 1.05
C ARG A 357 10.67 -9.46 0.34
N GLY A 358 11.26 -10.40 1.07
CA GLY A 358 11.88 -11.58 0.47
C GLY A 358 10.87 -12.44 -0.31
N LEU A 359 9.65 -12.64 0.21
CA LEU A 359 8.59 -13.31 -0.54
C LEU A 359 8.18 -12.52 -1.80
N GLN A 360 8.12 -11.19 -1.72
CA GLN A 360 7.81 -10.35 -2.88
C GLN A 360 8.83 -10.54 -4.02
N LEU A 361 10.12 -10.70 -3.71
CA LEU A 361 11.17 -10.97 -4.72
C LEU A 361 10.95 -12.29 -5.47
N LEU A 362 10.26 -13.26 -4.87
CA LEU A 362 9.92 -14.54 -5.48
C LEU A 362 8.65 -14.47 -6.35
N SER A 363 7.93 -13.35 -6.32
CA SER A 363 6.69 -13.21 -7.07
C SER A 363 6.91 -12.70 -8.49
N GLY A 364 6.33 -13.39 -9.48
CA GLY A 364 6.29 -12.91 -10.87
C GLY A 364 5.65 -11.52 -11.02
N GLY A 365 4.72 -11.14 -10.14
CA GLY A 365 4.11 -9.80 -10.13
C GLY A 365 5.13 -8.69 -9.87
N PHE A 366 6.06 -8.93 -8.93
CA PHE A 366 7.13 -7.98 -8.62
C PHE A 366 8.08 -7.77 -9.79
N TRP A 367 8.46 -8.86 -10.46
CA TRP A 367 9.34 -8.81 -11.63
C TRP A 367 8.68 -8.05 -12.78
N LYS A 368 7.40 -8.33 -13.06
CA LYS A 368 6.61 -7.58 -14.04
C LYS A 368 6.61 -6.08 -13.72
N SER A 369 6.24 -5.71 -12.48
CA SER A 369 6.20 -4.30 -12.07
C SER A 369 7.57 -3.62 -12.16
N CYS A 370 8.66 -4.29 -11.78
CA CYS A 370 10.01 -3.71 -11.91
C CYS A 370 10.37 -3.40 -13.37
N ILE A 371 10.10 -4.34 -14.27
CA ILE A 371 10.34 -4.14 -15.70
C ILE A 371 9.51 -2.96 -16.21
N GLU A 372 8.24 -2.87 -15.83
CA GLU A 372 7.34 -1.77 -16.24
C GLU A 372 7.77 -0.41 -15.66
N VAL A 373 8.21 -0.34 -14.40
CA VAL A 373 8.77 0.90 -13.81
C VAL A 373 10.01 1.34 -14.59
N ILE A 374 10.97 0.43 -14.78
CA ILE A 374 12.29 0.76 -15.37
C ILE A 374 12.17 1.08 -16.86
N SER A 375 11.29 0.39 -17.57
CA SER A 375 10.98 0.69 -18.98
C SER A 375 10.14 1.96 -19.16
N CYS A 376 9.76 2.64 -18.06
CA CYS A 376 8.84 3.77 -18.04
C CYS A 376 7.43 3.44 -18.56
N SER A 377 7.06 2.16 -18.65
CA SER A 377 5.75 1.71 -19.12
C SER A 377 4.62 2.02 -18.14
N ILE A 378 4.89 2.10 -16.83
CA ILE A 378 3.87 2.48 -15.84
C ILE A 378 3.32 3.90 -16.08
N ARG A 379 4.13 4.78 -16.66
CA ARG A 379 3.71 6.14 -17.03
C ARG A 379 3.15 6.21 -18.47
N GLY A 380 2.95 5.06 -19.12
CA GLY A 380 2.50 4.92 -20.49
C GLY A 380 1.09 4.34 -20.58
N ASN A 381 0.19 5.09 -21.21
CA ASN A 381 -1.14 4.74 -21.71
C ASN A 381 -2.24 4.33 -20.71
N ILE A 382 -3.38 5.05 -20.77
CA ILE A 382 -4.63 4.79 -20.05
C ILE A 382 -5.19 3.38 -20.36
N ALA A 383 -4.86 2.84 -21.54
CA ALA A 383 -5.21 1.49 -21.95
C ALA A 383 -4.54 0.39 -21.09
N ASP A 384 -3.34 0.63 -20.54
CA ASP A 384 -2.64 -0.36 -19.70
C ASP A 384 -3.27 -0.44 -18.30
N LEU A 385 -3.81 0.69 -17.81
CA LEU A 385 -4.66 0.74 -16.61
C LEU A 385 -5.99 0.00 -16.81
N ALA A 386 -6.44 -0.13 -18.06
CA ALA A 386 -7.65 -0.88 -18.43
C ALA A 386 -7.42 -2.38 -18.56
N ALA A 387 -6.17 -2.82 -18.66
CA ALA A 387 -5.81 -4.23 -18.81
C ALA A 387 -5.31 -4.86 -17.51
N ASP A 388 -4.81 -4.09 -16.54
CA ASP A 388 -4.27 -4.61 -15.27
C ASP A 388 -5.24 -4.50 -14.08
N THR A 389 -6.38 -5.19 -14.18
CA THR A 389 -7.40 -5.24 -13.11
C THR A 389 -7.20 -6.39 -12.13
N ALA A 390 -6.39 -7.39 -12.48
CA ALA A 390 -6.23 -8.65 -11.74
C ALA A 390 -5.71 -8.47 -10.31
N HIS A 391 -4.98 -7.39 -10.03
CA HIS A 391 -4.45 -7.06 -8.71
C HIS A 391 -5.56 -6.72 -7.70
N ASN A 392 -6.58 -5.99 -8.13
CA ASN A 392 -7.65 -5.48 -7.27
C ASN A 392 -8.81 -6.47 -7.14
N GLU A 393 -9.02 -7.36 -8.12
CA GLU A 393 -10.09 -8.36 -8.10
C GLU A 393 -9.97 -9.35 -6.91
N GLN A 394 -8.78 -9.56 -6.38
CA GLN A 394 -8.55 -10.47 -5.25
C GLN A 394 -8.94 -9.85 -3.91
N GLU A 395 -8.85 -8.53 -3.79
CA GLU A 395 -9.29 -7.78 -2.61
C GLU A 395 -10.81 -7.83 -2.46
N THR A 396 -11.53 -7.97 -3.58
CA THR A 396 -13.01 -8.00 -3.61
C THR A 396 -13.64 -9.13 -2.79
N THR A 397 -12.90 -10.22 -2.55
CA THR A 397 -13.37 -11.33 -1.71
C THR A 397 -13.25 -11.06 -0.21
N LEU A 398 -12.53 -10.00 0.16
CA LEU A 398 -12.28 -9.58 1.54
C LEU A 398 -13.09 -8.32 1.93
N TYR A 399 -13.87 -7.77 0.99
CA TYR A 399 -14.74 -6.60 1.15
C TYR A 399 -16.22 -6.96 1.25
#